data_AF-A0A0M3JKV8-F1
#
_entry.id   AF-A0A0M3JKV8-F1
#
_cell.length_a   1.000
_cell.length_b   1.000
_cell.length_c   1.000
_cell.angle_alpha   90.00
_cell.angle_beta   90.00
_cell.angle_gamma   90.00
#
_symmetry.space_group_name_H-M   'P 1'
#
loop_
_entity.id
_entity.type
_entity.pdbx_description
1 polymer ?
#
loop_
_entity_poly.entity_id
_entity_poly.type
_entity_poly.pdbx_seq_one_letter_code
_entity_poly.pdbx_strand_id
1 'polypeptide(L)' 'MWGVTPTDQCDWDSLRAKIAKFGVRNSLLLAPMPTASTAQILGNNEGFEPYTTNIYTRNVLSGNFQVSK' A
#
# COMPACT_ATOMS: atom_id res chain seq x y z
N MET A 1 6.03 -19.25 9.10
CA MET A 1 5.01 -19.02 8.06
C MET A 1 5.60 -18.99 6.65
N TRP A 2 6.78 -18.40 6.40
CA TRP A 2 7.38 -18.41 5.05
C TRP A 2 8.90 -18.66 5.00
N GLY A 3 9.56 -18.89 6.14
CA GLY A 3 10.99 -19.25 6.18
C GLY A 3 11.96 -18.15 5.72
N VAL A 4 11.50 -16.90 5.59
CA VAL A 4 12.32 -15.76 5.11
C VAL A 4 12.92 -15.00 6.29
N THR A 5 14.21 -14.65 6.19
CA THR A 5 14.86 -13.69 7.08
C THR A 5 14.52 -12.25 6.66
N PRO A 6 13.90 -11.45 7.54
CA PRO A 6 13.58 -10.06 7.23
C PRO A 6 14.85 -9.22 7.09
N THR A 7 14.76 -8.10 6.40
CA THR A 7 15.86 -7.14 6.26
C THR A 7 16.17 -6.43 7.58
N ASP A 8 17.44 -6.04 7.78
CA ASP A 8 17.97 -5.43 9.02
C ASP A 8 17.56 -3.96 9.24
N GLN A 9 16.63 -3.42 8.46
CA GLN A 9 16.18 -2.03 8.58
C GLN A 9 15.39 -1.76 9.88
N CYS A 10 14.91 -2.80 10.56
CA CYS A 10 14.13 -2.71 11.79
C CYS A 10 14.61 -3.77 12.81
N ASP A 11 14.57 -3.43 14.10
CA ASP A 11 14.84 -4.38 15.20
C ASP A 11 13.64 -5.30 15.44
N TRP A 12 13.59 -6.38 14.67
CA TRP A 12 12.51 -7.37 14.74
C TRP A 12 12.55 -8.23 16.02
N ASP A 13 13.70 -8.37 16.69
CA ASP A 13 13.85 -9.20 17.89
C ASP A 13 13.21 -8.53 19.10
N SER A 14 13.49 -7.24 19.30
CA SER A 14 12.84 -6.45 20.35
C SER A 14 11.32 -6.38 20.16
N LEU A 15 10.87 -6.26 18.90
CA LEU A 15 9.45 -6.25 18.58
C LEU A 15 8.78 -7.60 18.91
N ARG A 16 9.40 -8.74 18.54
CA ARG A 16 8.91 -10.07 18.88
C ARG A 16 8.79 -10.27 20.40
N ALA A 17 9.79 -9.83 21.16
CA ALA A 17 9.77 -9.90 22.63
C ALA A 17 8.62 -9.10 23.24
N LYS A 18 8.34 -7.89 22.71
CA LYS A 18 7.21 -7.07 23.15
C LYS A 18 5.86 -7.71 22.81
N ILE A 19 5.70 -8.27 21.62
CA ILE A 19 4.48 -8.97 21.20
C ILE A 19 4.23 -10.18 22.11
N ALA A 20 5.26 -10.93 22.47
CA ALA A 20 5.12 -12.06 23.39
C ALA A 20 4.69 -11.64 24.81
N LYS A 21 5.15 -10.48 25.28
CA LYS A 21 4.84 -9.99 26.63
C LYS A 21 3.49 -9.28 26.73
N PHE A 22 3.14 -8.45 25.75
CA PHE A 22 1.97 -7.55 25.81
C PHE A 22 0.86 -7.92 24.81
N GLY A 23 1.11 -8.84 23.89
CA GLY A 23 0.20 -9.17 22.80
C GLY A 23 0.11 -8.07 21.74
N VAL A 24 -0.89 -8.19 20.86
CA VAL A 24 -1.26 -7.19 19.84
C VAL A 24 -2.75 -6.87 19.94
N ARG A 25 -3.12 -5.63 19.62
CA ARG A 25 -4.53 -5.18 19.68
C ARG A 25 -5.37 -5.71 18.52
N ASN A 26 -4.78 -5.81 17.34
CA ASN A 26 -5.45 -6.21 16.10
C ASN A 26 -4.89 -7.55 15.63
N SER A 27 -5.77 -8.43 15.15
CA SER A 27 -5.38 -9.74 14.61
C SER A 27 -4.65 -9.63 13.27
N LEU A 28 -5.05 -8.68 12.41
CA LEU A 28 -4.46 -8.40 11.10
C LEU A 28 -4.34 -6.88 10.92
N LEU A 29 -3.21 -6.43 10.37
CA LEU A 29 -2.91 -5.01 10.19
C LEU A 29 -2.62 -4.61 8.74
N LEU A 30 -2.34 -5.57 7.85
CA LEU A 30 -1.89 -5.30 6.49
C LEU A 30 -2.76 -6.03 5.48
N ALA A 31 -3.37 -5.26 4.59
CA ALA A 31 -4.11 -5.74 3.43
C ALA A 31 -4.04 -4.64 2.34
N PRO A 32 -3.11 -4.74 1.37
CA PRO A 32 -3.06 -3.79 0.27
C PRO A 32 -4.31 -3.95 -0.62
N MET A 33 -5.07 -2.85 -0.78
CA MET A 33 -6.29 -2.78 -1.58
C MET A 33 -6.06 -1.91 -2.84
N PRO A 34 -6.86 -2.06 -3.91
CA PRO A 34 -6.87 -1.12 -5.02
C PRO A 34 -7.27 0.27 -4.53
N THR A 35 -6.41 1.27 -4.77
CA THR A 35 -6.60 2.65 -4.28
C THR A 35 -7.14 3.58 -5.35
N ALA A 36 -7.97 3.10 -6.27
CA ALA A 36 -8.38 3.84 -7.47
C ALA A 36 -8.86 5.28 -7.19
N SER A 37 -9.83 5.46 -6.29
CA SER A 37 -10.39 6.79 -5.99
C SER A 37 -9.46 7.65 -5.13
N THR A 38 -8.72 7.07 -4.18
CA THR A 38 -7.86 7.85 -3.27
C THR A 38 -6.54 8.23 -3.94
N ALA A 39 -5.97 7.36 -4.77
CA ALA A 39 -4.82 7.66 -5.61
C ALA A 39 -5.15 8.76 -6.62
N GLN A 40 -6.37 8.77 -7.16
CA GLN A 40 -6.84 9.85 -8.03
C GLN A 40 -6.86 11.22 -7.33
N ILE A 41 -7.37 11.30 -6.08
CA ILE A 41 -7.38 12.56 -5.31
C ILE A 41 -5.95 13.05 -5.06
N LEU A 42 -5.01 12.14 -4.79
CA LEU A 42 -3.63 12.46 -4.47
C LEU A 42 -2.71 12.58 -5.70
N GLY A 43 -3.20 12.30 -6.92
CA GLY A 43 -2.38 12.27 -8.14
C GLY A 43 -1.33 11.15 -8.18
N ASN A 44 -1.56 10.07 -7.43
CA ASN A 44 -0.67 8.91 -7.35
C ASN A 44 -1.10 7.78 -8.29
N ASN A 45 -0.22 6.79 -8.53
CA ASN A 45 -0.62 5.56 -9.22
C ASN A 45 -1.50 4.68 -8.32
N GLU A 46 -2.29 3.81 -8.94
CA GLU A 46 -3.16 2.89 -8.22
C GLU A 46 -2.37 1.76 -7.55
N GLY A 47 -2.59 1.60 -6.24
CA GLY A 47 -2.01 0.54 -5.43
C GLY A 47 -0.50 0.42 -5.58
N PHE A 48 -0.07 -0.80 -5.87
CA PHE A 48 1.33 -1.17 -6.15
C PHE A 48 1.55 -1.49 -7.64
N GLU A 49 0.59 -1.13 -8.49
CA GLU A 49 0.65 -1.45 -9.91
C GLU A 49 1.72 -0.56 -10.59
N PRO A 50 2.42 -1.06 -11.63
CA PRO A 50 3.32 -0.24 -12.42
C PRO A 50 2.53 0.79 -13.23
N TYR A 51 3.17 1.90 -13.60
CA TYR A 51 2.57 2.87 -14.50
C TYR A 51 2.35 2.23 -15.87
N THR A 52 1.09 2.08 -16.29
CA THR A 52 0.73 1.45 -17.56
C THR A 52 0.93 2.41 -18.75
N THR A 53 0.75 3.71 -18.55
CA THR A 53 0.92 4.75 -19.57
C THR A 53 1.30 6.10 -18.93
N ASN A 54 2.18 6.88 -19.58
CA ASN A 54 2.55 8.23 -19.12
C ASN A 54 1.41 9.26 -19.27
N ILE A 55 0.48 9.01 -20.19
CA ILE A 55 -0.75 9.77 -20.35
C ILE A 55 -1.89 8.78 -20.23
N TYR A 56 -2.68 8.90 -19.16
CA TYR A 56 -3.89 8.10 -18.99
C TYR A 56 -5.10 9.01 -18.90
N THR A 57 -6.13 8.69 -19.68
CA THR A 57 -7.43 9.36 -19.60
C THR A 57 -8.33 8.48 -18.74
N ARG A 58 -8.83 9.01 -17.62
CA ARG A 58 -9.86 8.33 -16.82
C ARG A 58 -11.18 9.07 -16.98
N ASN A 59 -12.22 8.30 -17.31
CA ASN A 59 -13.58 8.79 -17.46
C ASN A 59 -14.27 8.72 -16.10
N VAL A 60 -14.73 9.85 -15.57
CA VAL A 60 -15.62 9.92 -14.40
C VAL A 60 -16.99 10.47 -14.82
N LEU A 61 -18.01 10.29 -13.99
CA LEU A 61 -19.37 10.81 -14.26
C LEU A 61 -19.41 12.33 -14.55
N SER A 62 -18.39 13.06 -14.10
CA SER A 62 -18.20 14.50 -14.28
C SER A 62 -17.33 14.90 -15.48
N GLY A 63 -16.85 13.95 -16.30
CA GLY A 63 -16.10 14.21 -17.53
C GLY A 63 -14.83 13.37 -17.69
N ASN A 64 -14.11 13.60 -18.80
CA ASN A 64 -12.84 12.94 -19.11
C ASN A 64 -11.69 13.81 -18.62
N PHE A 65 -10.94 13.34 -17.63
CA PHE A 65 -9.78 14.05 -17.11
C PHE A 65 -8.52 13.37 -17.66
N GLN A 66 -7.75 14.11 -18.46
CA GLN A 66 -6.42 13.70 -18.88
C GLN A 66 -5.47 13.94 -17.72
N VAL A 67 -4.95 12.86 -17.15
CA VAL A 67 -3.86 12.95 -16.18
C VAL A 67 -2.58 12.68 -16.95
N SER A 68 -1.82 13.74 -17.20
CA SER A 68 -0.48 13.67 -17.80
C SER A 68 0.55 13.76 -16.68
N LYS A 69 1.53 12.86 -16.70
CA LYS A 69 2.77 13.00 -15.93
C LYS A 69 3.96 13.14 -16.87
#